data_AF-A0A090VTG9-F1
#
_entry.id   AF-A0A090VTG9-F1
#
_cell.length_a   1.000
_cell.length_b   1.000
_cell.length_c   1.000
_cell.angle_alpha   90.00
_cell.angle_beta   90.00
_cell.angle_gamma   90.00
#
_symmetry.space_group_name_H-M   'P 1'
#
loop_
_entity.id
_entity.type
_entity.pdbx_description
1 polymer ?
#
loop_
_entity_poly.entity_id
_entity_poly.type
_entity_poly.pdbx_seq_one_letter_code
_entity_poly.pdbx_strand_id
1 'polypeptide(L)' 'MAFKVGDRVLVLDEDLSGVVKTIDGFEVTLETEDGFLLSFDASELVLDKIRIL' A
#
# COMPACT_ATOMS: atom_id res chain seq x y z
N MET A 1 -9.77 -6.39 6.37
CA MET A 1 -8.82 -5.71 7.29
C MET A 1 -8.64 -4.32 6.74
N ALA A 2 -8.70 -3.27 7.58
CA ALA A 2 -8.40 -1.91 7.12
C ALA A 2 -6.87 -1.69 7.19
N PHE A 3 -6.31 -1.02 6.20
CA PHE A 3 -4.91 -0.58 6.21
C PHE A 3 -4.68 0.45 7.31
N LYS A 4 -3.41 0.61 7.71
CA LYS A 4 -2.95 1.72 8.55
C LYS A 4 -1.70 2.36 7.96
N VAL A 5 -1.47 3.62 8.31
CA VAL A 5 -0.21 4.31 8.02
C VAL A 5 0.96 3.50 8.57
N GLY A 6 1.99 3.31 7.72
CA GLY A 6 3.16 2.49 8.01
C GLY A 6 3.04 1.04 7.56
N ASP A 7 1.87 0.55 7.14
CA ASP A 7 1.78 -0.77 6.50
C ASP A 7 2.54 -0.78 5.18
N ARG A 8 3.29 -1.85 4.93
CA ARG A 8 3.78 -2.15 3.59
C ARG A 8 2.68 -2.86 2.82
N VAL A 9 2.43 -2.39 1.60
CA VAL A 9 1.38 -2.89 0.72
C VAL A 9 1.94 -3.17 -0.66
N LEU A 10 1.28 -4.09 -1.36
CA LEU A 10 1.51 -4.44 -2.76
C LEU A 10 0.30 -3.96 -3.56
N VAL A 11 0.54 -3.44 -4.77
CA VAL A 11 -0.51 -3.17 -5.75
C VAL A 11 -0.84 -4.49 -6.48
N LEU A 12 -2.11 -4.78 -6.68
CA LEU A 12 -2.55 -6.09 -7.20
C LEU A 12 -2.14 -6.35 -8.65
N ASP A 13 -2.28 -5.35 -9.52
CA ASP A 13 -2.11 -5.51 -10.97
C ASP A 13 -0.75 -4.99 -11.48
N GLU A 14 0.08 -4.46 -10.58
CA GLU A 14 1.39 -3.89 -10.90
C GLU A 14 2.48 -4.50 -10.02
N ASP A 15 3.70 -4.62 -10.54
CA ASP A 15 4.88 -4.95 -9.73
C ASP A 15 5.35 -3.72 -8.96
N LEU A 16 4.48 -3.23 -8.07
CA LEU A 16 4.66 -2.03 -7.29
C LEU A 16 4.34 -2.29 -5.83
N SER A 17 5.20 -1.76 -4.96
CA SER A 17 5.01 -1.82 -3.53
C SER A 17 5.37 -0.49 -2.89
N GLY A 18 4.85 -0.27 -1.69
CA GLY A 18 5.20 0.91 -0.92
C GLY A 18 4.68 0.86 0.50
N VAL A 19 4.96 1.94 1.22
CA VAL A 19 4.54 2.12 2.62
C VAL A 19 3.42 3.15 2.67
N VAL A 20 2.29 2.80 3.29
CA VAL A 20 1.14 3.70 3.44
C VAL A 20 1.54 4.97 4.20
N LYS A 21 1.24 6.14 3.65
CA LYS A 21 1.48 7.45 4.25
C LYS A 21 0.20 8.15 4.68
N THR A 22 -0.86 8.06 3.88
CA THR A 22 -2.17 8.65 4.19
C THR A 22 -3.30 7.73 3.75
N ILE A 23 -4.46 7.88 4.38
CA ILE A 23 -5.69 7.16 4.06
C ILE A 23 -6.82 8.17 4.13
N ASP A 24 -7.45 8.44 3.00
CA ASP A 24 -8.53 9.40 2.84
C ASP A 24 -9.77 8.70 2.25
N GLY A 25 -10.59 8.15 3.15
CA GLY A 25 -11.75 7.34 2.76
C GLY A 25 -11.30 6.00 2.18
N PHE A 26 -11.46 5.84 0.86
CA PHE A 26 -11.02 4.64 0.12
C PHE A 26 -9.70 4.85 -0.62
N GLU A 27 -9.23 6.10 -0.75
CA GLU A 27 -7.93 6.36 -1.38
C GLU A 27 -6.80 6.19 -0.35
N VAL A 28 -5.74 5.50 -0.77
CA VAL A 28 -4.56 5.21 0.04
C VAL A 28 -3.34 5.72 -0.71
N THR A 29 -2.62 6.68 -0.13
CA THR A 29 -1.34 7.13 -0.67
C THR A 29 -0.21 6.33 -0.04
N LEU A 30 0.65 5.75 -0.88
CA LEU A 30 1.86 5.04 -0.49
C LEU A 30 3.11 5.75 -1.02
N GLU A 31 4.20 5.62 -0.29
CA GLU A 31 5.54 5.99 -0.77
C GLU A 31 6.25 4.75 -1.31
N THR A 32 6.70 4.80 -2.56
CA THR A 32 7.47 3.72 -3.19
C THR A 32 8.93 3.71 -2.72
N GLU A 33 9.69 2.67 -3.05
CA GLU A 33 11.12 2.58 -2.71
C GLU A 33 11.97 3.70 -3.35
N ASP A 34 11.52 4.24 -4.48
CA ASP A 34 12.15 5.38 -5.16
C ASP A 34 11.73 6.74 -4.58
N GLY A 35 10.86 6.77 -3.57
CA GLY A 35 10.40 7.99 -2.90
C GLY A 35 9.24 8.72 -3.60
N PHE A 36 8.55 8.07 -4.55
CA PHE A 36 7.36 8.63 -5.17
C PHE A 36 6.13 8.41 -4.30
N LEU A 37 5.27 9.43 -4.20
CA LEU A 37 3.96 9.33 -3.56
C LEU A 37 2.90 9.03 -4.62
N LEU A 38 2.24 7.89 -4.51
CA LEU A 38 1.20 7.42 -5.43
C LEU A 38 -0.05 7.04 -4.66
N SER A 39 -1.22 7.38 -5.20
CA SER A 39 -2.53 7.07 -4.61
C SER A 39 -3.23 5.95 -5.39
N PHE A 40 -3.84 5.02 -4.65
CA PHE A 40 -4.61 3.90 -5.19
C PHE A 40 -5.92 3.75 -4.40
N ASP A 41 -6.92 3.11 -5.00
CA ASP A 41 -8.09 2.67 -4.24
C ASP A 41 -7.68 1.51 -3.31
N ALA A 42 -8.26 1.46 -2.11
CA ALA A 42 -7.99 0.42 -1.13
C ALA A 42 -8.26 -1.00 -1.66
N SER A 43 -9.14 -1.16 -2.66
CA SER A 43 -9.41 -2.44 -3.32
C SER A 43 -8.28 -2.92 -4.25
N GLU A 44 -7.38 -2.03 -4.66
CA GLU A 44 -6.21 -2.33 -5.50
C GLU A 44 -4.99 -2.77 -4.69
N LEU A 45 -5.09 -2.73 -3.36
CA LEU A 45 -3.98 -2.97 -2.45
C LEU A 45 -4.16 -4.26 -1.64
N VAL A 46 -3.04 -4.89 -1.31
CA VAL A 46 -2.97 -5.97 -0.32
C VAL A 46 -1.81 -5.77 0.64
N LEU A 47 -1.98 -6.22 1.89
CA LEU A 47 -0.90 -6.17 2.87
C LEU A 47 0.25 -7.10 2.45
N ASP A 48 1.46 -6.56 2.47
CA ASP A 48 2.69 -7.33 2.27
C ASP A 48 3.01 -8.12 3.55
N LYS A 49 2.25 -9.22 3.78
CA LYS A 49 2.48 -10.10 4.92
C LYS A 49 3.56 -11.12 4.58
N ILE A 50 4.70 -11.00 5.25
CA ILE A 50 5.69 -12.07 5.33
C ILE A 50 5.01 -13.31 5.93
N ARG A 51 4.88 -14.38 5.14
CA ARG A 51 4.59 -15.71 5.67
C ARG A 51 5.86 -16.24 6.34
N ILE A 52 5.88 -16.20 7.67
CA ILE A 52 6.82 -17.02 8.43
C ILE A 52 6.32 -18.46 8.28
N LEU A 53 7.08 -19.27 7.53
CA LEU A 53 6.90 -20.72 7.42
C LEU A 53 7.35 -21.43 8.69
#